data_AF-A0A962V5J6-F1
#
_entry.id   AF-A0A962V5J6-F1
#
_cell.length_a   1.000
_cell.length_b   1.000
_cell.length_c   1.000
_cell.angle_alpha   90.00
_cell.angle_beta   90.00
_cell.angle_gamma   90.00
#
_symmetry.space_group_name_H-M   'P 1'
#
loop_
_entity.id
_entity.type
_entity.pdbx_description
1 polymer ?
#
loop_
_entity_poly.entity_id
_entity_poly.type
_entity_poly.pdbx_seq_one_letter_code
_entity_poly.pdbx_strand_id
1 'polypeptide(L)'
;TAAMPADVYAWDDAGNNRWIVSGKGSCMQNPPSAWTVAKRDKPEVAAQLIHHDTPKGPNGRFRGSLPYLWGIWEFSENKQAAKDLLIYLAEREAVDRLLKATQGFDMPLTPSYYDNPVWLDEQPPKGTLYNYPIRGDEQAIVTGYPAPPPIATQIYTQGLIPVMVARHTQGGDSMDDAIAWAENELEGYMRG
;
A
#
# COMPACT_ATOMS: atom_id res chain seq x y z
N THR A 1 -4.46 10.74 -20.28
CA THR A 1 -3.15 11.08 -19.68
C THR A 1 -2.90 12.58 -19.50
N ALA A 2 -3.78 13.48 -19.95
CA ALA A 2 -3.57 14.94 -19.81
C ALA A 2 -3.45 15.48 -18.37
N ALA A 3 -3.72 14.68 -17.34
CA ALA A 3 -3.68 15.09 -15.92
C ALA A 3 -2.49 14.54 -15.12
N MET A 4 -1.73 13.57 -15.64
CA MET A 4 -0.55 13.00 -14.96
C MET A 4 0.74 13.56 -15.56
N PRO A 5 1.79 13.80 -14.76
CA PRO A 5 3.05 14.31 -15.28
C PRO A 5 3.75 13.24 -16.14
N ALA A 6 4.49 13.68 -17.16
CA ALA A 6 5.05 12.78 -18.18
C ALA A 6 6.06 11.75 -17.62
N ASP A 7 6.68 12.06 -16.49
CA ASP A 7 7.65 11.21 -15.79
C ASP A 7 6.99 10.12 -14.91
N VAL A 8 5.64 10.06 -14.84
CA VAL A 8 4.90 9.06 -14.03
C VAL A 8 5.30 7.62 -14.33
N TYR A 9 5.67 7.32 -15.58
CA TYR A 9 6.08 5.98 -16.02
C TYR A 9 7.48 5.58 -15.53
N ALA A 10 8.26 6.52 -15.00
CA ALA A 10 9.59 6.30 -14.42
C ALA A 10 9.58 6.38 -12.89
N TRP A 11 8.42 6.57 -12.27
CA TRP A 11 8.32 6.70 -10.83
C TRP A 11 8.56 5.38 -10.11
N ASP A 12 9.31 5.47 -9.02
CA ASP A 12 9.34 4.50 -7.94
C ASP A 12 8.25 4.82 -6.90
N ASP A 13 8.21 4.04 -5.83
CA ASP A 13 7.30 4.26 -4.69
C ASP A 13 7.42 5.69 -4.11
N ALA A 14 8.63 6.28 -4.15
CA ALA A 14 8.87 7.65 -3.69
C ALA A 14 8.43 8.75 -4.68
N GLY A 15 8.21 8.41 -5.97
CA GLY A 15 7.80 9.35 -7.00
C GLY A 15 6.43 9.97 -6.72
N ASN A 16 5.44 9.13 -6.37
CA ASN A 16 4.09 9.59 -6.05
C ASN A 16 4.07 10.51 -4.81
N ASN A 17 4.91 10.21 -3.80
CA ASN A 17 5.05 11.01 -2.59
C ASN A 17 5.60 12.39 -2.92
N ARG A 18 6.69 12.45 -3.70
CA ARG A 18 7.28 13.72 -4.15
C ARG A 18 6.26 14.55 -4.92
N TRP A 19 5.44 13.93 -5.76
CA TRP A 19 4.41 14.63 -6.52
C TRP A 19 3.32 15.24 -5.63
N ILE A 20 2.76 14.49 -4.68
CA ILE A 20 1.76 15.00 -3.74
C ILE A 20 2.36 16.08 -2.83
N VAL A 21 3.54 15.83 -2.24
CA VAL A 21 4.24 16.79 -1.37
C VAL A 21 4.64 18.07 -2.13
N SER A 22 4.81 18.00 -3.45
CA SER A 22 5.08 19.21 -4.25
C SER A 22 3.91 20.21 -4.27
N GLY A 23 2.70 19.77 -3.90
CA GLY A 23 1.46 20.55 -4.02
C GLY A 23 0.87 20.55 -5.44
N LYS A 24 1.48 19.82 -6.39
CA LYS A 24 0.99 19.69 -7.78
C LYS A 24 0.08 18.48 -7.98
N GLY A 25 0.15 17.49 -7.10
CA GLY A 25 -0.64 16.27 -7.21
C GLY A 25 -2.03 16.39 -6.59
N SER A 26 -3.00 15.69 -7.16
CA SER A 26 -4.39 15.69 -6.68
C SER A 26 -4.76 14.45 -5.87
N CYS A 27 -4.22 13.28 -6.24
CA CYS A 27 -4.54 12.00 -5.61
C CYS A 27 -3.44 10.98 -5.86
N MET A 28 -3.20 10.09 -4.90
CA MET A 28 -2.36 8.91 -5.06
C MET A 28 -2.96 7.75 -4.26
N GLN A 29 -2.57 6.53 -4.61
CA GLN A 29 -2.87 5.35 -3.81
C GLN A 29 -1.57 4.91 -3.12
N ASN A 30 -1.37 5.32 -1.87
CA ASN A 30 -0.19 5.00 -1.07
C ASN A 30 -0.54 4.98 0.42
N PRO A 31 0.27 4.36 1.31
CA PRO A 31 0.19 4.61 2.74
C PRO A 31 0.44 6.10 3.10
N PRO A 32 0.25 6.51 4.36
CA PRO A 32 0.38 7.91 4.81
C PRO A 32 1.79 8.51 4.72
N SER A 33 2.76 7.87 4.06
CA SER A 33 4.15 8.33 3.98
C SER A 33 4.28 9.73 3.40
N ALA A 34 3.55 10.06 2.32
CA ALA A 34 3.55 11.44 1.79
C ALA A 34 3.03 12.44 2.81
N TRP A 35 2.00 12.08 3.57
CA TRP A 35 1.44 12.95 4.59
C TRP A 35 2.42 13.14 5.75
N THR A 36 3.08 12.08 6.21
CA THR A 36 4.11 12.17 7.26
C THR A 36 5.27 13.06 6.83
N VAL A 37 5.73 12.93 5.58
CA VAL A 37 6.77 13.80 5.00
C VAL A 37 6.27 15.25 4.87
N ALA A 38 5.05 15.46 4.34
CA ALA A 38 4.47 16.80 4.23
C ALA A 38 4.30 17.46 5.60
N LYS A 39 3.85 16.72 6.63
CA LYS A 39 3.69 17.24 7.99
C LYS A 39 5.01 17.80 8.55
N ARG A 40 6.14 17.16 8.22
CA ARG A 40 7.48 17.61 8.61
C ARG A 40 7.97 18.79 7.77
N ASP A 41 7.86 18.69 6.44
CA ASP A 41 8.59 19.57 5.52
C ASP A 41 7.74 20.67 4.89
N LYS A 42 6.42 20.46 4.79
CA LYS A 42 5.42 21.30 4.12
C LYS A 42 4.04 21.21 4.79
N PRO A 43 3.89 21.65 6.04
CA PRO A 43 2.67 21.45 6.83
C PRO A 43 1.41 22.06 6.19
N GLU A 44 1.56 23.10 5.37
CA GLU A 44 0.49 23.71 4.57
C GLU A 44 -0.06 22.78 3.49
N VAL A 45 0.78 21.88 2.95
CA VAL A 45 0.34 20.81 2.04
C VAL A 45 -0.32 19.71 2.86
N ALA A 46 0.28 19.28 3.97
CA ALA A 46 -0.29 18.24 4.83
C ALA A 46 -1.71 18.58 5.30
N ALA A 47 -1.96 19.85 5.65
CA ALA A 47 -3.27 20.34 6.07
C ALA A 47 -4.38 20.20 4.99
N GLN A 48 -4.01 19.97 3.74
CA GLN A 48 -4.93 19.76 2.62
C GLN A 48 -5.08 18.29 2.23
N LEU A 49 -4.32 17.38 2.85
CA LEU A 49 -4.36 15.95 2.57
C LEU A 49 -5.34 15.23 3.50
N ILE A 50 -6.13 14.35 2.91
CA ILE A 50 -7.05 13.46 3.62
C ILE A 50 -6.88 12.03 3.10
N HIS A 51 -7.13 11.04 3.95
CA HIS A 51 -7.18 9.64 3.54
C HIS A 51 -8.65 9.19 3.46
N HIS A 52 -8.97 8.46 2.41
CA HIS A 52 -10.30 7.91 2.19
C HIS A 52 -10.20 6.47 1.68
N ASP A 53 -11.30 5.74 1.79
CA ASP A 53 -11.41 4.37 1.29
C ASP A 53 -11.23 4.32 -0.23
N THR A 54 -10.65 3.24 -0.73
CA THR A 54 -10.48 2.96 -2.17
C THR A 54 -11.83 3.03 -2.88
N PRO A 55 -11.99 3.65 -4.06
CA PRO A 55 -13.27 3.71 -4.76
C PRO A 55 -13.93 2.33 -4.98
N LYS A 56 -15.26 2.27 -4.95
CA LYS A 56 -16.02 1.02 -5.16
C LYS A 56 -16.15 0.69 -6.63
N GLY A 57 -15.70 -0.51 -7.00
CA GLY A 57 -15.92 -1.11 -8.31
C GLY A 57 -17.12 -2.06 -8.31
N PRO A 58 -17.44 -2.67 -9.47
CA PRO A 58 -18.57 -3.60 -9.63
C PRO A 58 -18.52 -4.80 -8.67
N ASN A 59 -17.32 -5.23 -8.29
CA ASN A 59 -17.09 -6.42 -7.45
C ASN A 59 -16.65 -6.08 -6.01
N GLY A 60 -16.76 -4.82 -5.59
CA GLY A 60 -16.41 -4.37 -4.23
C GLY A 60 -15.30 -3.34 -4.18
N ARG A 61 -14.70 -3.17 -2.99
CA ARG A 61 -13.59 -2.25 -2.72
C ARG A 61 -12.37 -3.07 -2.33
N PHE A 62 -11.26 -2.91 -3.03
CA PHE A 62 -10.05 -3.68 -2.79
C PHE A 62 -8.88 -2.76 -2.48
N ARG A 63 -8.26 -2.96 -1.31
CA ARG A 63 -7.13 -2.17 -0.84
C ARG A 63 -5.86 -2.99 -0.93
N GLY A 64 -4.86 -2.49 -1.67
CA GLY A 64 -3.54 -3.09 -1.70
C GLY A 64 -2.89 -3.08 -0.31
N SER A 65 -2.34 -4.23 0.10
CA SER A 65 -1.62 -4.41 1.36
C SER A 65 -0.30 -5.12 1.10
N LEU A 66 0.73 -4.72 1.86
CA LEU A 66 2.05 -5.32 1.87
C LEU A 66 2.32 -5.86 3.28
N PRO A 67 1.84 -7.07 3.61
CA PRO A 67 2.01 -7.61 4.95
C PRO A 67 3.47 -7.99 5.19
N TYR A 68 4.03 -7.49 6.30
CA TYR A 68 5.29 -7.98 6.84
C TYR A 68 4.99 -9.04 7.89
N LEU A 69 5.60 -10.21 7.73
CA LEU A 69 5.44 -11.35 8.63
C LEU A 69 6.74 -11.61 9.37
N TRP A 70 6.63 -12.00 10.63
CA TRP A 70 7.77 -12.46 11.42
C TRP A 70 7.94 -13.97 11.26
N GLY A 71 9.17 -14.39 11.02
CA GLY A 71 9.56 -15.79 10.94
C GLY A 71 10.71 -16.10 11.88
N ILE A 72 10.70 -17.30 12.46
CA ILE A 72 11.83 -17.83 13.22
C ILE A 72 12.45 -18.93 12.36
N TRP A 73 13.73 -18.79 12.07
CA TRP A 73 14.48 -19.79 11.32
C TRP A 73 14.51 -21.14 12.05
N GLU A 74 14.32 -22.23 11.30
CA GLU A 74 14.33 -23.59 11.86
C GLU A 74 15.69 -23.95 12.47
N PHE A 75 16.79 -23.38 11.98
CA PHE A 75 18.12 -23.60 12.53
C PHE A 75 18.45 -22.73 13.76
N SER A 76 17.56 -21.82 14.18
CA SER A 76 17.84 -20.97 15.35
C SER A 76 18.03 -21.83 16.61
N GLU A 77 19.10 -21.55 17.36
CA GLU A 77 19.41 -22.21 18.63
C GLU A 77 18.51 -21.69 19.77
N ASN A 78 17.98 -20.46 19.65
CA ASN A 78 17.22 -19.77 20.70
C ASN A 78 15.75 -19.56 20.32
N LYS A 79 15.06 -20.61 19.87
CA LYS A 79 13.66 -20.52 19.39
C LYS A 79 12.68 -20.01 20.46
N GLN A 80 12.84 -20.43 21.72
CA GLN A 80 11.92 -20.01 22.79
C GLN A 80 12.03 -18.50 23.04
N ALA A 81 13.24 -17.98 23.24
CA ALA A 81 13.45 -16.55 23.43
C ALA A 81 12.96 -15.71 22.24
N ALA A 82 13.15 -16.20 21.00
CA ALA A 82 12.60 -15.55 19.82
C ALA A 82 11.06 -15.51 19.85
N LYS A 83 10.39 -16.62 20.18
CA LYS A 83 8.92 -16.66 20.33
C LYS A 83 8.44 -15.70 21.42
N ASP A 84 9.10 -15.70 22.57
CA ASP A 84 8.74 -14.82 23.69
C ASP A 84 8.84 -13.35 23.29
N LEU A 85 9.89 -12.98 22.54
CA LEU A 85 10.03 -11.63 21.99
C LEU A 85 8.92 -11.29 20.98
N LEU A 86 8.60 -12.19 20.04
CA LEU A 86 7.54 -11.94 19.06
C LEU A 86 6.16 -11.79 19.73
N ILE A 87 5.89 -12.58 20.78
CA ILE A 87 4.67 -12.45 21.58
C ILE A 87 4.64 -11.09 22.28
N TYR A 88 5.71 -10.71 22.97
CA TYR A 88 5.82 -9.41 23.62
C TYR A 88 5.60 -8.23 22.65
N LEU A 89 6.20 -8.29 21.46
CA LEU A 89 6.03 -7.25 20.43
C LEU A 89 4.61 -7.21 19.86
N ALA A 90 3.86 -8.31 19.93
CA ALA A 90 2.47 -8.40 19.52
C ALA A 90 1.47 -7.99 20.62
N GLU A 91 1.91 -7.82 21.87
CA GLU A 91 1.07 -7.31 22.96
C GLU A 91 0.59 -5.88 22.66
N ARG A 92 -0.62 -5.56 23.11
CA ARG A 92 -1.29 -4.30 22.78
C ARG A 92 -0.47 -3.09 23.19
N GLU A 93 0.14 -3.13 24.38
CA GLU A 93 0.94 -2.04 24.91
C GLU A 93 2.23 -1.82 24.08
N ALA A 94 2.83 -2.89 23.56
CA ALA A 94 3.98 -2.79 22.67
C ALA A 94 3.58 -2.23 21.31
N VAL A 95 2.49 -2.74 20.74
CA VAL A 95 1.93 -2.24 19.47
C VAL A 95 1.54 -0.77 19.59
N ASP A 96 0.88 -0.35 20.67
CA ASP A 96 0.47 1.04 20.88
C ASP A 96 1.68 1.99 20.93
N ARG A 97 2.79 1.55 21.55
CA ARG A 97 4.06 2.31 21.53
C ARG A 97 4.64 2.42 20.13
N LEU A 98 4.65 1.33 19.38
CA LEU A 98 5.16 1.30 18.00
C LEU A 98 4.30 2.17 17.07
N LEU A 99 2.98 2.04 17.14
CA LEU A 99 2.01 2.87 16.41
C LEU A 99 2.21 4.36 16.69
N LYS A 100 2.39 4.73 17.96
CA LYS A 100 2.66 6.13 18.33
C LYS A 100 3.99 6.61 17.75
N ALA A 101 5.03 5.79 17.79
CA ALA A 101 6.35 6.13 17.24
C ALA A 101 6.30 6.34 15.72
N THR A 102 5.43 5.59 15.03
CA THR A 102 5.30 5.62 13.56
C THR A 102 4.17 6.53 13.10
N GLN A 103 3.53 7.27 14.02
CA GLN A 103 2.40 8.17 13.73
C GLN A 103 1.25 7.44 13.02
N GLY A 104 0.99 6.19 13.41
CA GLY A 104 -0.07 5.37 12.84
C GLY A 104 0.25 4.75 11.48
N PHE A 105 1.50 4.83 11.00
CA PHE A 105 1.91 4.25 9.72
C PHE A 105 1.94 2.71 9.75
N ASP A 106 2.56 2.12 10.77
CA ASP A 106 2.73 0.66 10.85
C ASP A 106 1.48 -0.02 11.43
N MET A 107 0.55 -0.38 10.55
CA MET A 107 -0.69 -1.04 10.96
C MET A 107 -0.45 -2.45 11.53
N PRO A 108 -1.03 -2.79 12.69
CA PRO A 108 -0.98 -4.15 13.21
C PRO A 108 -1.85 -5.09 12.36
N LEU A 109 -1.50 -6.38 12.31
CA LEU A 109 -2.34 -7.39 11.65
C LEU A 109 -3.55 -7.82 12.50
N THR A 110 -3.64 -7.34 13.75
CA THR A 110 -4.71 -7.65 14.70
C THR A 110 -5.84 -6.61 14.59
N PRO A 111 -7.02 -6.94 14.03
CA PRO A 111 -8.06 -5.95 13.77
C PRO A 111 -8.61 -5.27 15.02
N SER A 112 -8.59 -5.96 16.18
CA SER A 112 -9.03 -5.39 17.45
C SER A 112 -8.13 -4.25 17.96
N TYR A 113 -7.01 -3.96 17.30
CA TYR A 113 -6.13 -2.83 17.64
C TYR A 113 -6.40 -1.59 16.76
N TYR A 114 -7.33 -1.66 15.80
CA TYR A 114 -7.69 -0.54 14.91
C TYR A 114 -8.51 0.58 15.59
N ASP A 115 -8.83 0.40 16.86
CA ASP A 115 -9.42 1.38 17.77
C ASP A 115 -8.37 2.29 18.44
N ASN A 116 -7.06 2.13 18.13
CA ASN A 116 -6.03 3.03 18.65
C ASN A 116 -6.31 4.50 18.26
N PRO A 117 -6.25 5.45 19.21
CA PRO A 117 -6.60 6.86 18.96
C PRO A 117 -5.63 7.59 18.02
N VAL A 118 -4.44 7.04 17.72
CA VAL A 118 -3.48 7.67 16.81
C VAL A 118 -4.13 8.05 15.47
N TRP A 119 -4.98 7.18 14.90
CA TRP A 119 -5.64 7.47 13.61
C TRP A 119 -6.74 8.55 13.69
N LEU A 120 -7.20 8.89 14.90
CA LEU A 120 -8.13 9.99 15.16
C LEU A 120 -7.40 11.30 15.51
N ASP A 121 -6.25 11.19 16.16
CA ASP A 121 -5.51 12.32 16.73
C ASP A 121 -4.45 12.90 15.80
N GLU A 122 -3.95 12.12 14.84
CA GLU A 122 -2.96 12.59 13.88
C GLU A 122 -3.50 13.77 13.04
N GLN A 123 -2.63 14.77 12.86
CA GLN A 123 -2.94 16.09 12.31
C GLN A 123 -1.68 16.72 11.69
N PRO A 124 -1.80 17.65 10.70
CA PRO A 124 -3.02 18.29 10.18
C PRO A 124 -3.60 17.63 8.91
N PRO A 125 -4.92 17.76 8.63
CA PRO A 125 -5.97 18.09 9.58
C PRO A 125 -6.18 16.95 10.59
N LYS A 126 -6.75 17.26 11.76
CA LYS A 126 -7.07 16.24 12.76
C LYS A 126 -7.96 15.15 12.15
N GLY A 127 -7.59 13.89 12.35
CA GLY A 127 -8.32 12.73 11.82
C GLY A 127 -8.03 12.42 10.36
N THR A 128 -6.98 13.02 9.76
CA THR A 128 -6.57 12.74 8.37
C THR A 128 -6.33 11.25 8.11
N LEU A 129 -5.91 10.49 9.13
CA LEU A 129 -5.64 9.05 9.02
C LEU A 129 -6.83 8.16 9.41
N TYR A 130 -8.02 8.72 9.63
CA TYR A 130 -9.16 7.95 10.15
C TYR A 130 -9.50 6.72 9.30
N ASN A 131 -9.48 6.87 7.97
CA ASN A 131 -9.76 5.80 7.00
C ASN A 131 -8.49 5.03 6.58
N TYR A 132 -7.36 5.21 7.26
CA TYR A 132 -6.17 4.43 6.96
C TYR A 132 -6.31 2.97 7.43
N PRO A 133 -6.75 2.68 8.67
CA PRO A 133 -7.30 1.36 8.99
C PRO A 133 -8.59 1.11 8.21
N ILE A 134 -8.80 -0.13 7.76
CA ILE A 134 -10.05 -0.53 7.13
C ILE A 134 -11.17 -0.50 8.18
N ARG A 135 -12.22 0.32 7.94
CA ARG A 135 -13.41 0.44 8.80
C ARG A 135 -14.71 0.04 8.10
N GLY A 136 -14.70 0.00 6.76
CA GLY A 136 -15.87 -0.28 5.91
C GLY A 136 -15.82 -1.64 5.22
N ASP A 137 -16.35 -1.70 4.00
CA ASP A 137 -16.45 -2.90 3.15
C ASP A 137 -15.20 -3.15 2.27
N GLU A 138 -14.05 -2.53 2.61
CA GLU A 138 -12.80 -2.79 1.90
C GLU A 138 -12.22 -4.15 2.23
N GLN A 139 -11.71 -4.82 1.20
CA GLN A 139 -10.99 -6.08 1.31
C GLN A 139 -9.50 -5.82 1.08
N ALA A 140 -8.68 -6.16 2.06
CA ALA A 140 -7.23 -6.13 1.90
C ALA A 140 -6.80 -7.24 0.93
N ILE A 141 -6.06 -6.87 -0.11
CA ILE A 141 -5.51 -7.79 -1.11
C ILE A 141 -4.02 -7.55 -1.28
N VAL A 142 -3.31 -8.59 -1.70
CA VAL A 142 -1.93 -8.47 -2.21
C VAL A 142 -1.97 -8.42 -3.73
N THR A 143 -0.95 -7.83 -4.36
CA THR A 143 -0.83 -7.81 -5.82
C THR A 143 -0.88 -9.23 -6.38
N GLY A 144 -1.63 -9.41 -7.46
CA GLY A 144 -1.83 -10.72 -8.10
C GLY A 144 -2.97 -11.54 -7.50
N TYR A 145 -3.62 -11.12 -6.42
CA TYR A 145 -4.85 -11.76 -5.94
C TYR A 145 -5.91 -11.86 -7.07
N PRO A 146 -6.63 -12.99 -7.22
CA PRO A 146 -6.62 -14.20 -6.38
C PRO A 146 -5.67 -15.31 -6.87
N ALA A 147 -4.67 -15.00 -7.71
CA ALA A 147 -3.79 -16.02 -8.26
C ALA A 147 -2.97 -16.76 -7.19
N PRO A 148 -2.60 -18.03 -7.42
CA PRO A 148 -1.67 -18.77 -6.56
C PRO A 148 -0.33 -18.03 -6.37
N PRO A 149 0.35 -18.20 -5.21
CA PRO A 149 1.57 -17.47 -4.90
C PRO A 149 2.67 -17.48 -5.98
N PRO A 150 2.96 -18.60 -6.69
CA PRO A 150 3.96 -18.61 -7.76
C PRO A 150 3.64 -17.66 -8.91
N ILE A 151 2.35 -17.52 -9.26
CA ILE A 151 1.89 -16.63 -10.34
C ILE A 151 1.80 -15.20 -9.83
N ALA A 152 1.22 -14.99 -8.64
CA ALA A 152 1.11 -13.66 -8.03
C ALA A 152 2.49 -12.99 -7.87
N THR A 153 3.51 -13.77 -7.50
CA THR A 153 4.90 -13.29 -7.39
C THR A 153 5.44 -12.81 -8.74
N GLN A 154 5.14 -13.53 -9.82
CA GLN A 154 5.55 -13.11 -11.17
C GLN A 154 4.81 -11.84 -11.61
N ILE A 155 3.49 -11.77 -11.40
CA ILE A 155 2.69 -10.56 -11.67
C ILE A 155 3.30 -9.33 -10.98
N TYR A 156 3.66 -9.47 -9.70
CA TYR A 156 4.27 -8.39 -8.92
C TYR A 156 5.67 -8.03 -9.45
N THR A 157 6.55 -9.02 -9.59
CA THR A 157 7.97 -8.80 -9.91
C THR A 157 8.16 -8.25 -11.31
N GLN A 158 7.34 -8.69 -12.28
CA GLN A 158 7.41 -8.23 -13.67
C GLN A 158 6.65 -6.92 -13.91
N GLY A 159 5.89 -6.42 -12.92
CA GLY A 159 5.09 -5.22 -13.08
C GLY A 159 4.04 -5.34 -14.18
N LEU A 160 3.44 -6.53 -14.34
CA LEU A 160 2.52 -6.83 -15.46
C LEU A 160 1.43 -5.76 -15.62
N ILE A 161 0.77 -5.39 -14.51
CA ILE A 161 -0.33 -4.42 -14.50
C ILE A 161 0.14 -3.00 -14.90
N PRO A 162 1.16 -2.39 -14.27
CA PRO A 162 1.62 -1.08 -14.70
C PRO A 162 2.16 -1.08 -16.13
N VAL A 163 2.82 -2.15 -16.59
CA VAL A 163 3.26 -2.26 -18.00
C VAL A 163 2.05 -2.31 -18.94
N MET A 164 1.02 -3.11 -18.65
CA MET A 164 -0.23 -3.16 -19.43
C MET A 164 -0.86 -1.77 -19.57
N VAL A 165 -0.95 -1.02 -18.46
CA VAL A 165 -1.48 0.35 -18.47
C VAL A 165 -0.59 1.29 -19.29
N ALA A 166 0.75 1.18 -19.18
CA ALA A 166 1.68 2.00 -19.94
C ALA A 166 1.59 1.74 -21.45
N ARG A 167 1.44 0.48 -21.88
CA ARG A 167 1.24 0.11 -23.29
C ARG A 167 0.05 0.83 -23.91
N HIS A 168 -1.08 0.86 -23.21
CA HIS A 168 -2.25 1.58 -23.68
C HIS A 168 -2.10 3.11 -23.59
N THR A 169 -1.65 3.62 -22.44
CA THR A 169 -1.70 5.06 -22.15
C THR A 169 -0.54 5.88 -22.72
N GLN A 170 0.59 5.23 -23.00
CA GLN A 170 1.81 5.84 -23.56
C GLN A 170 2.25 5.15 -24.86
N GLY A 171 2.17 3.83 -24.92
CA GLY A 171 2.65 3.03 -26.06
C GLY A 171 1.78 3.11 -27.31
N GLY A 172 0.49 3.48 -27.16
CA GLY A 172 -0.46 3.62 -28.26
C GLY A 172 -1.23 2.35 -28.63
N ASP A 173 -1.05 1.27 -27.86
CA ASP A 173 -1.87 0.06 -28.02
C ASP A 173 -3.35 0.36 -27.78
N SER A 174 -4.23 -0.32 -28.51
CA SER A 174 -5.64 -0.34 -28.13
C SER A 174 -5.81 -1.00 -26.76
N MET A 175 -6.94 -0.76 -26.08
CA MET A 175 -7.21 -1.42 -24.80
C MET A 175 -7.18 -2.95 -24.96
N ASP A 176 -7.80 -3.45 -26.04
CA ASP A 176 -7.88 -4.89 -26.32
C ASP A 176 -6.48 -5.48 -26.58
N ASP A 177 -5.61 -4.78 -27.33
CA ASP A 177 -4.25 -5.24 -27.59
C ASP A 177 -3.40 -5.28 -26.31
N ALA A 178 -3.53 -4.28 -25.44
CA ALA A 178 -2.81 -4.24 -24.17
C ALA A 178 -3.27 -5.39 -23.24
N ILE A 179 -4.57 -5.69 -23.20
CA ILE A 179 -5.13 -6.82 -22.44
C ILE A 179 -4.64 -8.14 -23.03
N ALA A 180 -4.72 -8.32 -24.35
CA ALA A 180 -4.26 -9.54 -25.01
C ALA A 180 -2.76 -9.79 -24.79
N TRP A 181 -1.94 -8.73 -24.76
CA TRP A 181 -0.54 -8.85 -24.37
C TRP A 181 -0.39 -9.35 -22.92
N ALA A 182 -1.14 -8.78 -21.98
CA ALA A 182 -1.06 -9.19 -20.58
C ALA A 182 -1.54 -10.63 -20.36
N GLU A 183 -2.57 -11.07 -21.09
CA GLU A 183 -3.04 -12.46 -21.09
C GLU A 183 -1.95 -13.42 -21.56
N ASN A 184 -1.25 -13.10 -22.66
CA ASN A 184 -0.14 -13.90 -23.16
C ASN A 184 1.02 -14.02 -22.16
N GLU A 185 1.34 -12.94 -21.44
CA GLU A 185 2.35 -12.96 -20.37
C GLU A 185 1.91 -13.87 -19.21
N LEU A 186 0.63 -13.81 -18.80
CA LEU A 186 0.08 -14.68 -17.76
C LEU A 186 0.14 -16.17 -18.16
N GLU A 187 -0.13 -16.49 -19.42
CA GLU A 187 0.09 -17.85 -19.95
C GLU A 187 1.55 -18.28 -19.85
N GLY A 188 2.48 -17.35 -20.05
CA GLY A 188 3.91 -17.55 -19.81
C GLY A 188 4.21 -17.92 -18.36
N TYR A 189 3.63 -17.18 -17.41
CA TYR A 189 3.86 -17.38 -15.97
C TYR A 189 3.35 -18.74 -15.48
N MET A 190 2.32 -19.30 -16.12
CA MET A 190 1.77 -20.62 -15.78
C MET A 190 2.63 -21.80 -16.26
N ARG A 191 3.57 -21.58 -17.20
CA ARG A 191 4.41 -22.64 -17.76
C ARG A 191 5.73 -22.86 -16.99
N GLY A 192 6.14 -21.91 -16.16
CA GLY A 192 7.34 -21.98 -15.32
C GLY A 192 7.02 -22.43 -13.90
#